data_AF-A0A2T0LKE8-F1
#
_entry.id   AF-A0A2T0LKE8-F1
#
_cell.length_a   1.000
_cell.length_b   1.000
_cell.length_c   1.000
_cell.angle_alpha   90.00
_cell.angle_beta   90.00
_cell.angle_gamma   90.00
#
_symmetry.space_group_name_H-M   'P 1'
#
loop_
_entity.id
_entity.type
_entity.pdbx_description
1 polymer ?
#
loop_
_entity_poly.entity_id
_entity_poly.type
_entity_poly.pdbx_seq_one_letter_code
_entity_poly.pdbx_strand_id
1 'polypeptide(L)' 'GSSGTAEAKKQALETAGVKVGKTPSETAELARELYKAL' A
#
# COMPACT_ATOMS: atom_id res chain seq x y z
N GLY A 1 9.68 20.16 -0.34
CA GLY A 1 9.39 19.64 1.00
C GLY A 1 7.96 19.12 1.07
N SER A 2 7.73 17.85 0.69
CA SER A 2 6.41 17.20 0.79
C SER A 2 6.50 15.70 1.11
N SER A 3 7.66 15.17 1.51
CA SER A 3 7.87 13.74 1.79
C SER A 3 7.05 13.20 2.98
N GLY A 4 6.41 14.08 3.75
CA GLY A 4 5.58 13.71 4.90
C GLY A 4 4.12 13.40 4.59
N THR A 5 3.60 13.75 3.41
CA THR A 5 2.17 13.54 3.09
C THR A 5 1.86 12.05 2.87
N ALA A 6 0.61 11.66 3.07
CA ALA A 6 0.18 10.28 2.85
C ALA A 6 0.39 9.86 1.38
N GLU A 7 0.08 10.75 0.44
CA GLU A 7 0.24 10.55 -1.00
C GLU A 7 1.71 10.38 -1.39
N ALA A 8 2.62 11.19 -0.85
CA ALA A 8 4.05 11.07 -1.15
C ALA A 8 4.61 9.72 -0.67
N LYS A 9 4.18 9.27 0.52
CA LYS A 9 4.56 7.94 1.05
C LYS A 9 3.97 6.81 0.22
N LYS A 10 2.70 6.94 -0.20
CA LYS A 10 2.04 5.97 -1.06
C LYS A 10 2.80 5.79 -2.37
N GLN A 11 3.12 6.88 -3.06
CA GLN A 11 3.84 6.85 -4.33
C GLN A 11 5.23 6.22 -4.17
N ALA A 12 5.94 6.52 -3.07
CA ALA A 12 7.24 5.93 -2.79
C ALA A 12 7.16 4.40 -2.62
N LEU A 13 6.16 3.90 -1.92
CA LEU A 13 5.93 2.46 -1.73
C LEU A 13 5.53 1.77 -3.05
N GLU A 14 4.64 2.37 -3.83
CA GLU A 14 4.24 1.85 -5.14
C GLU A 14 5.40 1.80 -6.13
N THR A 15 6.28 2.81 -6.11
CA THR A 15 7.52 2.82 -6.91
C THR A 15 8.48 1.71 -6.49
N ALA A 16 8.49 1.34 -5.21
CA ALA A 16 9.25 0.21 -4.69
C ALA A 16 8.59 -1.16 -4.98
N GLY A 17 7.49 -1.21 -5.74
CA GLY A 17 6.76 -2.43 -6.07
C GLY A 17 5.80 -2.92 -4.98
N VAL A 18 5.57 -2.12 -3.94
CA VAL A 18 4.64 -2.45 -2.85
C VAL A 18 3.24 -1.97 -3.21
N LYS A 19 2.25 -2.87 -3.16
CA LYS A 19 0.84 -2.48 -3.31
C LYS A 19 0.34 -1.77 -2.04
N VAL A 20 -0.30 -0.61 -2.19
CA VAL A 20 -0.83 0.18 -1.08
C VAL A 20 -2.35 0.37 -1.24
N GLY A 21 -3.13 -0.13 -0.28
CA GLY A 21 -4.58 0.09 -0.24
C GLY A 21 -4.94 1.55 0.02
N LYS A 22 -5.99 2.05 -0.64
CA LYS A 22 -6.53 3.40 -0.42
C LYS A 22 -7.48 3.46 0.79
N THR A 23 -8.09 2.32 1.15
CA THR A 23 -8.99 2.20 2.29
C THR A 23 -8.53 1.09 3.24
N PRO A 24 -9.03 1.08 4.49
CA PRO A 24 -8.77 -0.04 5.40
C PRO A 24 -9.23 -1.38 4.84
N SER A 25 -10.38 -1.42 4.15
CA SER A 25 -10.92 -2.64 3.54
C SER A 25 -10.03 -3.17 2.41
N GLU A 26 -9.60 -2.30 1.50
CA GLU A 26 -8.66 -2.69 0.43
C GLU A 26 -7.35 -3.23 1.00
N THR A 27 -6.83 -2.62 2.06
CA THR A 27 -5.63 -3.09 2.74
C THR A 27 -5.83 -4.50 3.33
N ALA A 28 -6.99 -4.74 3.94
CA ALA A 28 -7.32 -6.05 4.48
C ALA A 28 -7.47 -7.12 3.37
N GLU A 29 -8.01 -6.75 2.22
CA GLU A 29 -8.08 -7.63 1.05
C GLU A 29 -6.70 -7.98 0.51
N LEU A 30 -5.82 -6.99 0.31
CA LEU A 30 -4.43 -7.22 -0.10
C LEU A 30 -3.69 -8.16 0.86
N ALA A 31 -3.87 -7.99 2.17
CA ALA A 31 -3.27 -8.88 3.16
C ALA A 31 -3.80 -10.33 3.06
N ARG A 32 -5.11 -10.50 2.85
CA ARG A 32 -5.74 -11.82 2.66
C ARG A 32 -5.23 -12.50 1.38
N GLU A 33 -5.08 -11.76 0.29
CA GLU A 33 -4.51 -12.28 -0.96
C GLU A 33 -3.08 -12.78 -0.77
N LEU A 34 -2.23 -11.97 -0.12
CA LEU A 34 -0.85 -12.34 0.17
C LEU A 34 -0.79 -13.60 1.05
N TYR A 35 -1.64 -13.69 2.07
CA TYR A 35 -1.68 -14.86 2.97
C TYR A 35 -2.09 -16.14 2.23
N LYS A 36 -3.04 -16.06 1.29
CA LYS A 36 -3.45 -17.22 0.46
C LYS A 36 -2.39 -17.65 -0.56
N ALA A 37 -1.46 -16.75 -0.89
CA ALA A 37 -0.40 -17.00 -1.85
C ALA A 37 0.88 -17.57 -1.20
N LEU A 38 0.90 -17.72 0.13
CA LEU A 38 1.91 -18.49 0.87
C LEU A 38 1.69 -19.99 0.70
#